data_AF-A0A7X9E225-F1
#
_entry.id   AF-A0A7X9E225-F1
#
_cell.length_a   1.000
_cell.length_b   1.000
_cell.length_c   1.000
_cell.angle_alpha   90.00
_cell.angle_beta   90.00
_cell.angle_gamma   90.00
#
_symmetry.space_group_name_H-M   'P 1'
#
loop_
_entity.id
_entity.type
_entity.pdbx_description
1 polymer ?
#
loop_
_entity_poly.entity_id
_entity_poly.type
_entity_poly.pdbx_seq_one_letter_code
_entity_poly.pdbx_strand_id
1 'polypeptide(L)'
;HENLRTEGSGSPITWAPLSTGYQKQKSKKKSLVQKILTSSGALDQSIFQRTTEFEAAAGTNKIYAAAHQFGTEITHFGRSELFQRNRKPSGKFAKGTTPGHGSTFKQFIVKIPARPFLYLTKHYEDLIINDVKYYYSHI
;
A
#
# COMPACT_ATOMS: atom_id res chain seq x y z
N HIS A 1 4.91 10.42 -10.32
CA HIS A 1 6.20 9.88 -9.87
C HIS A 1 6.54 8.60 -10.61
N GLU A 2 7.69 8.52 -11.28
CA GLU A 2 8.04 7.41 -12.20
C GLU A 2 8.09 6.04 -11.49
N ASN A 3 8.72 5.96 -10.31
CA ASN A 3 8.88 4.74 -9.53
C ASN A 3 7.56 4.03 -9.18
N LEU A 4 6.48 4.79 -8.94
CA LEU A 4 5.16 4.22 -8.69
C LEU A 4 4.56 3.62 -9.96
N ARG A 5 4.80 4.24 -11.11
CA ARG A 5 4.22 3.83 -12.39
C ARG A 5 4.89 2.58 -12.95
N THR A 6 6.18 2.41 -12.65
CA THR A 6 7.00 1.24 -12.96
C THR A 6 6.90 0.14 -11.89
N GLU A 7 6.04 0.31 -10.88
CA GLU A 7 5.82 -0.66 -9.79
C GLU A 7 7.10 -1.07 -9.06
N GLY A 8 7.98 -0.11 -8.81
CA GLY A 8 9.26 -0.38 -8.15
C GLY A 8 10.28 -1.06 -9.05
N SER A 9 10.13 -1.01 -10.38
CA SER A 9 11.25 -1.31 -11.27
C SER A 9 12.40 -0.35 -10.98
N GLY A 10 13.57 -0.89 -10.63
CA GLY A 10 14.72 -0.12 -10.15
C GLY A 10 14.66 0.29 -8.68
N SER A 11 13.69 -0.24 -7.90
CA SER A 11 13.66 -0.12 -6.45
C SER A 11 14.86 -0.84 -5.82
N PRO A 12 15.45 -0.30 -4.74
CA PRO A 12 16.52 -0.99 -4.00
C PRO A 12 16.06 -2.33 -3.42
N ILE A 13 14.74 -2.50 -3.23
CA ILE A 13 14.13 -3.73 -2.76
C ILE A 13 13.12 -4.19 -3.82
N THR A 14 13.28 -5.42 -4.31
CA THR A 14 12.31 -6.05 -5.22
C THR A 14 10.98 -6.22 -4.49
N TRP A 15 9.91 -5.65 -5.05
CA TRP A 15 8.59 -5.72 -4.44
C TRP A 15 8.06 -7.16 -4.45
N ALA A 16 7.59 -7.61 -3.28
CA ALA A 16 6.95 -8.92 -3.18
C ALA A 16 5.66 -8.96 -4.03
N PRO A 17 5.44 -10.04 -4.81
CA PRO A 17 4.29 -10.15 -5.67
C PRO A 17 2.99 -10.22 -4.84
N LEU A 18 1.88 -9.92 -5.50
CA LEU A 18 0.56 -10.16 -4.93
C LEU A 18 0.33 -11.67 -4.75
N SER A 19 -0.47 -12.05 -3.74
CA SER A 19 -0.83 -13.46 -3.55
C SER A 19 -1.61 -13.99 -4.75
N THR A 20 -1.43 -15.28 -5.05
CA THR A 20 -2.07 -15.94 -6.21
C THR A 20 -3.59 -15.82 -6.21
N GLY A 21 -4.22 -15.92 -5.04
CA GLY A 21 -5.65 -15.71 -4.86
C GLY A 21 -6.09 -14.27 -5.18
N TYR A 22 -5.32 -13.29 -4.72
CA TYR A 22 -5.62 -11.87 -4.98
C TYR A 22 -5.37 -11.48 -6.44
N GLN A 23 -4.32 -12.03 -7.08
CA GLN A 23 -4.10 -11.89 -8.52
C GLN A 23 -5.28 -12.44 -9.33
N LYS A 24 -5.76 -13.65 -8.99
CA LYS A 24 -6.96 -14.25 -9.62
C LYS A 24 -8.22 -13.41 -9.39
N GLN A 25 -8.36 -12.80 -8.22
CA GLN A 25 -9.49 -11.93 -7.93
C GLN A 25 -9.43 -10.65 -8.77
N LYS A 26 -8.25 -10.02 -8.88
CA LYS A 26 -8.05 -8.83 -9.71
C LYS A 26 -8.29 -9.12 -11.19
N SER A 27 -7.80 -10.25 -11.71
CA SER A 27 -7.99 -10.61 -13.12
C SER A 27 -9.46 -10.80 -13.47
N LYS A 28 -10.25 -11.42 -12.58
CA LYS A 28 -11.71 -11.56 -12.73
C LYS A 28 -12.46 -10.23 -12.78
N LYS A 29 -11.99 -9.21 -12.06
CA LYS A 29 -12.63 -7.89 -12.03
C LYS A 29 -12.39 -7.06 -13.30
N LYS A 30 -11.69 -7.60 -14.31
CA LYS A 30 -11.26 -6.88 -15.53
C LYS A 30 -10.66 -5.51 -15.22
N SER A 31 -10.07 -5.34 -14.04
CA SER A 31 -9.37 -4.12 -13.71
C SER A 31 -8.13 -4.12 -14.58
N LEU A 32 -8.15 -3.30 -15.63
CA LEU A 32 -7.06 -3.12 -16.61
C LEU A 32 -5.73 -2.73 -15.93
N VAL A 33 -5.78 -2.41 -14.64
CA VAL A 33 -4.64 -2.02 -13.82
C VAL A 33 -4.40 -3.12 -12.78
N GLN A 34 -3.55 -4.10 -13.12
CA GLN A 34 -3.03 -5.06 -12.15
C GLN A 34 -2.12 -4.40 -11.08
N LYS A 35 -1.88 -3.09 -11.20
CA LYS A 35 -0.91 -2.38 -10.39
C LYS A 35 -1.24 -2.39 -8.90
N ILE A 36 -0.21 -2.54 -8.08
CA ILE A 36 -0.28 -2.73 -6.63
C ILE A 36 -0.67 -1.42 -5.94
N LEU A 37 0.07 -0.34 -6.20
CA LEU A 37 -0.10 0.94 -5.49
C LEU A 37 -0.80 2.03 -6.30
N THR A 38 -0.93 1.87 -7.62
CA THR A 38 -1.50 2.90 -8.50
C THR A 38 -2.88 2.54 -9.06
N SER A 39 -3.57 1.55 -8.47
CA SER A 39 -4.88 1.10 -8.95
C SER A 39 -5.91 2.21 -9.09
N SER A 40 -5.95 3.17 -8.16
CA SER A 40 -6.85 4.33 -8.19
C SER A 40 -6.16 5.65 -8.53
N GLY A 41 -4.82 5.65 -8.66
CA GLY A 41 -4.02 6.87 -8.80
C GLY A 41 -3.92 7.74 -7.55
N ALA A 42 -4.71 7.49 -6.50
CA ALA A 42 -4.81 8.36 -5.32
C ALA A 42 -3.47 8.52 -4.56
N LEU A 43 -2.60 7.50 -4.57
CA LEU A 43 -1.27 7.62 -3.98
C LEU A 43 -0.35 8.50 -4.85
N ASP A 44 -0.29 8.26 -6.16
CA ASP A 44 0.54 9.01 -7.11
C ASP A 44 0.19 10.51 -7.09
N GLN A 45 -1.10 10.84 -6.97
CA GLN A 45 -1.60 12.22 -6.89
C GLN A 45 -1.35 12.89 -5.52
N SER A 46 -1.01 12.12 -4.49
CA SER A 46 -0.86 12.62 -3.12
C SER A 46 0.59 12.80 -2.69
N ILE A 47 1.54 12.65 -3.61
CA ILE A 47 2.92 12.92 -3.31
C ILE A 47 3.16 14.41 -3.56
N PHE A 48 3.79 15.05 -2.60
CA PHE A 48 4.13 16.46 -2.64
C PHE A 48 5.61 16.61 -2.33
N GLN A 49 6.20 17.68 -2.85
CA GLN A 49 7.57 18.06 -2.59
C GLN A 49 7.62 19.47 -1.98
N ARG A 50 8.58 19.69 -1.11
CA ARG A 50 8.90 20.99 -0.53
C ARG A 50 10.40 21.19 -0.63
N THR A 51 10.81 22.39 -1.03
CA THR A 51 12.21 22.79 -1.07
C THR A 51 12.39 24.06 -0.26
N THR A 52 13.56 24.18 0.36
CA THR A 52 14.09 25.41 0.95
C THR A 52 15.52 25.61 0.44
N GLU A 53 16.21 26.64 0.92
CA GLU A 53 17.62 26.90 0.58
C GLU A 53 18.56 25.74 0.99
N PHE A 54 18.22 25.00 2.06
CA PHE A 54 19.10 23.98 2.63
C PHE A 54 18.53 22.57 2.63
N GLU A 55 17.24 22.40 2.31
CA GLU A 55 16.58 21.08 2.33
C GLU A 55 15.62 20.88 1.16
N ALA A 56 15.56 19.64 0.67
CA ALA A 56 14.52 19.17 -0.22
C ALA A 56 13.84 17.94 0.41
N ALA A 57 12.52 18.00 0.55
CA ALA A 57 11.71 16.96 1.14
C ALA A 57 10.60 16.51 0.19
N ALA A 58 10.30 15.22 0.17
CA ALA A 58 9.18 14.66 -0.57
C ALA A 58 8.42 13.66 0.31
N GLY A 59 7.10 13.64 0.20
CA GLY A 59 6.28 12.78 1.05
C GLY A 59 4.81 12.75 0.63
N THR A 60 3.99 12.08 1.42
CA THR A 60 2.55 11.94 1.21
C THR A 60 1.81 11.88 2.53
N ASN A 61 0.56 12.34 2.56
CA ASN A 61 -0.31 12.30 3.73
C ASN A 61 -1.18 11.04 3.81
N LYS A 62 -1.00 10.06 2.92
CA LYS A 62 -1.80 8.83 2.93
C LYS A 62 -1.31 7.89 4.02
N ILE A 63 -2.19 7.52 4.95
CA ILE A 63 -1.86 6.60 6.06
C ILE A 63 -1.30 5.25 5.59
N TYR A 64 -1.81 4.73 4.47
CA TYR A 64 -1.35 3.46 3.90
C TYR A 64 0.00 3.57 3.18
N ALA A 65 0.48 4.79 2.91
CA ALA A 65 1.76 5.01 2.23
C ALA A 65 2.93 4.52 3.09
N ALA A 66 2.96 4.87 4.38
CA ALA A 66 4.02 4.45 5.29
C ALA A 66 4.09 2.93 5.43
N ALA A 67 2.93 2.28 5.58
CA ALA A 67 2.81 0.83 5.62
C ALA A 67 3.38 0.15 4.36
N HIS A 68 3.22 0.76 3.18
CA HIS A 68 3.84 0.26 1.96
C HIS A 68 5.30 0.65 1.81
N GLN A 69 5.72 1.84 2.24
CA GLN A 69 7.10 2.30 2.15
C GLN A 69 8.04 1.41 2.99
N PHE A 70 7.66 1.15 4.25
CA PHE A 70 8.51 0.46 5.23
C PHE A 70 8.11 -1.00 5.47
N GLY A 71 6.90 -1.39 5.07
CA GLY A 71 6.27 -2.63 5.53
C GLY A 71 5.61 -2.44 6.89
N THR A 72 4.68 -3.33 7.23
CA THR A 72 4.03 -3.34 8.53
C THR A 72 3.40 -4.69 8.83
N GLU A 73 3.09 -4.94 10.10
CA GLU A 73 2.31 -6.09 10.52
C GLU A 73 1.05 -5.61 11.25
N ILE A 74 -0.10 -6.11 10.82
CA ILE A 74 -1.38 -5.80 11.44
C ILE A 74 -1.82 -7.03 12.23
N THR A 75 -1.91 -6.89 13.55
CA THR A 75 -2.39 -7.94 14.42
C THR A 75 -3.90 -7.84 14.57
N HIS A 76 -4.62 -8.88 14.17
CA HIS A 76 -6.04 -9.02 14.41
C HIS A 76 -6.24 -9.90 15.65
N PHE A 77 -6.63 -9.29 16.77
CA PHE A 77 -6.94 -10.03 17.99
C PHE A 77 -8.16 -10.93 17.80
N GLY A 78 -8.15 -12.07 18.47
CA GLY A 78 -9.29 -12.99 18.48
C GLY A 78 -10.51 -12.31 19.10
N ARG A 79 -11.69 -12.58 18.54
CA ARG A 79 -12.95 -12.03 19.04
C ARG A 79 -14.08 -13.01 18.85
N SER A 80 -15.01 -13.03 19.79
CA SER A 80 -16.28 -13.74 19.68
C SER A 80 -17.41 -12.73 19.54
N GLU A 81 -18.26 -12.93 18.53
CA GLU A 81 -19.46 -12.12 18.36
C GLU A 81 -20.64 -12.92 18.95
N LEU A 82 -21.39 -12.36 19.91
CA LEU A 82 -22.48 -13.05 20.62
C LEU A 82 -23.86 -12.87 19.96
N PHE A 83 -23.96 -12.09 18.88
CA PHE A 83 -25.28 -11.73 18.34
C PHE A 83 -25.92 -12.93 17.62
N GLN A 84 -27.22 -13.15 17.87
CA GLN A 84 -28.06 -14.00 17.04
C GLN A 84 -28.78 -13.14 15.99
N ARG A 85 -28.58 -13.40 14.70
CA ARG A 85 -29.41 -12.82 13.63
C ARG A 85 -30.06 -13.90 12.82
N ASN A 86 -31.34 -13.71 12.56
CA ASN A 86 -32.15 -14.58 11.72
C ASN A 86 -31.57 -14.63 10.29
N ARG A 87 -31.29 -15.85 9.80
CA ARG A 87 -30.77 -16.12 8.45
C ARG A 87 -31.73 -17.01 7.66
N LYS A 88 -31.94 -16.66 6.39
CA LYS A 88 -32.51 -17.57 5.39
C LYS A 88 -31.59 -18.78 5.16
N PRO A 89 -32.10 -19.91 4.64
CA PRO A 89 -31.26 -21.04 4.21
C PRO A 89 -30.15 -20.65 3.22
N SER A 90 -30.34 -19.59 2.44
CA SER A 90 -29.33 -19.02 1.53
C SER A 90 -28.25 -18.16 2.19
N GLY A 91 -28.22 -18.07 3.53
CA GLY A 91 -27.25 -17.30 4.31
C GLY A 91 -27.52 -15.80 4.43
N LYS A 92 -28.56 -15.28 3.76
CA LYS A 92 -28.96 -13.86 3.80
C LYS A 92 -29.74 -13.55 5.09
N PHE A 93 -29.48 -12.41 5.74
CA PHE A 93 -30.21 -11.97 6.93
C PHE A 93 -31.65 -11.56 6.60
N ALA A 94 -32.64 -12.05 7.36
CA ALA A 94 -34.05 -11.67 7.22
C ALA A 94 -34.85 -11.94 8.51
N LYS A 95 -35.80 -11.07 8.86
CA LYS A 95 -36.70 -11.26 10.01
C LYS A 95 -37.55 -12.53 9.83
N GLY A 96 -37.74 -13.31 10.91
CA GLY A 96 -38.58 -14.52 10.90
C GLY A 96 -37.93 -15.78 10.31
N THR A 97 -36.60 -15.91 10.40
CA THR A 97 -35.84 -17.06 9.89
C THR A 97 -34.97 -17.68 10.99
N THR A 98 -34.28 -18.79 10.72
CA THR A 98 -33.51 -19.55 11.73
C THR A 98 -32.53 -18.65 12.48
N PRO A 99 -32.47 -18.72 13.83
CA PRO A 99 -31.48 -17.97 14.59
C PRO A 99 -30.07 -18.34 14.13
N GLY A 100 -29.33 -17.38 13.59
CA GLY A 100 -27.90 -17.55 13.31
C GLY A 100 -27.10 -17.51 14.61
N HIS A 101 -25.99 -18.25 14.67
CA HIS A 101 -25.11 -18.26 15.83
C HIS A 101 -23.98 -17.25 15.73
N GLY A 102 -23.51 -16.82 16.90
CA GLY A 102 -22.27 -16.08 17.05
C GLY A 102 -21.09 -16.80 16.40
N SER A 103 -20.10 -16.04 15.91
CA SER A 103 -18.90 -16.59 15.30
C SER A 103 -17.67 -16.22 16.13
N THR A 104 -16.78 -17.18 16.32
CA THR A 104 -15.50 -16.97 16.98
C THR A 104 -14.40 -16.87 15.95
N PHE A 105 -13.72 -15.73 15.91
CA PHE A 105 -12.57 -15.49 15.05
C PHE A 105 -11.29 -15.71 15.85
N LYS A 106 -10.40 -16.56 15.34
CA LYS A 106 -9.07 -16.75 15.91
C LYS A 106 -8.20 -15.53 15.64
N GLN A 107 -7.23 -15.28 16.52
CA GLN A 107 -6.20 -14.28 16.29
C GLN A 107 -5.36 -14.65 15.05
N PHE A 108 -5.01 -13.66 14.24
CA PHE A 108 -4.06 -13.82 13.14
C PHE A 108 -3.30 -12.52 12.86
N ILE A 109 -2.15 -12.64 12.21
CA ILE A 109 -1.30 -11.52 11.84
C ILE A 109 -1.28 -11.41 10.32
N VAL A 110 -1.49 -10.20 9.81
CA VAL A 110 -1.35 -9.88 8.40
C VAL A 110 -0.02 -9.15 8.20
N LYS A 111 0.88 -9.77 7.43
CA LYS A 111 2.17 -9.16 7.09
C LYS A 111 2.06 -8.41 5.77
N ILE A 112 2.36 -7.12 5.78
CA ILE A 112 2.42 -6.27 4.60
C ILE A 112 3.90 -6.02 4.30
N PRO A 113 4.45 -6.57 3.19
CA PRO A 113 5.86 -6.38 2.85
C PRO A 113 6.12 -4.95 2.37
N ALA A 114 7.34 -4.49 2.61
CA ALA A 114 7.85 -3.22 2.11
C ALA A 114 7.84 -3.19 0.57
N ARG A 115 7.42 -2.05 0.04
CA ARG A 115 7.30 -1.68 -1.37
C ARG A 115 7.73 -0.21 -1.48
N PRO A 116 9.02 0.08 -1.24
CA PRO A 116 9.49 1.46 -1.24
C PRO A 116 9.29 2.05 -2.63
N PHE A 117 8.64 3.21 -2.67
CA PHE A 117 8.36 3.95 -3.90
C PHE A 117 8.96 5.36 -3.86
N LEU A 118 9.29 5.86 -2.67
CA LEU A 118 10.14 7.04 -2.46
C LEU A 118 11.55 6.54 -2.15
N TYR A 119 12.44 6.57 -3.15
CA TYR A 119 13.85 6.25 -2.99
C TYR A 119 14.66 7.06 -3.99
N LEU A 120 15.92 7.36 -3.62
CA LEU A 120 16.90 7.95 -4.51
C LEU A 120 17.66 6.82 -5.21
N THR A 121 17.77 6.90 -6.53
CA THR A 121 18.67 6.02 -7.28
C THR A 121 20.08 6.58 -7.24
N LYS A 122 21.08 5.72 -7.46
CA LYS A 122 22.47 6.15 -7.49
C LYS A 122 22.72 7.23 -8.55
N HIS A 123 22.08 7.09 -9.70
CA HIS A 123 22.14 8.08 -10.78
C HIS A 123 21.67 9.47 -10.32
N TYR A 124 20.51 9.56 -9.65
CA TYR A 124 20.00 10.86 -9.17
C TYR A 124 20.82 11.39 -7.99
N GLU A 125 21.34 10.52 -7.13
CA GLU A 125 22.26 10.92 -6.05
C GLU A 125 23.50 11.61 -6.61
N ASP A 126 24.14 11.01 -7.61
CA ASP A 126 25.37 11.55 -8.21
C ASP A 126 25.08 12.86 -8.97
N LEU A 127 23.92 12.98 -9.63
CA LEU A 127 23.48 14.23 -10.25
C LEU A 127 23.30 15.35 -9.22
N ILE A 128 22.63 15.08 -8.10
CA ILE A 128 22.44 16.06 -7.03
C ILE A 128 23.80 16.50 -6.48
N ILE A 129 24.71 15.57 -6.21
CA ILE A 129 26.03 15.88 -5.68
C ILE A 129 26.83 16.75 -6.66
N ASN A 130 26.76 16.44 -7.96
CA ASN A 130 27.48 17.21 -8.98
C ASN A 130 26.89 18.62 -9.14
N ASP A 131 25.57 18.75 -9.10
CA ASP A 131 24.89 20.05 -9.20
C ASP A 131 25.23 20.95 -8.02
N VAL A 132 25.23 20.39 -6.81
CA VAL A 132 25.64 21.10 -5.58
C VAL A 132 27.11 21.51 -5.65
N LYS A 133 28.02 20.62 -6.08
CA LYS A 133 29.44 20.94 -6.26
C LYS A 133 29.66 22.06 -7.28
N TYR A 134 28.93 22.01 -8.39
CA TYR A 134 28.99 23.02 -9.44
C TYR A 134 28.52 24.38 -8.93
N TYR A 135 27.41 24.43 -8.19
CA TYR A 135 26.90 25.64 -7.56
C TYR A 135 27.94 26.29 -6.62
N TYR A 136 28.53 25.51 -5.72
CA TYR A 136 29.56 26.01 -4.78
C TYR A 136 30.90 26.36 -5.43
N SER A 137 31.20 25.91 -6.65
CA SER A 137 32.43 26.29 -7.35
C SER A 137 32.30 27.61 -8.15
N HIS A 138 31.09 28.14 -8.29
CA HIS A 138 30.79 29.37 -9.06
C HIS A 138 30.30 30.52 -8.17
N ILE A 139 30.44 30.38 -6.85
CA ILE A 139 30.22 31.42 -5.83
C ILE A 139 31.58 31.72 -5.20
#